data_AF-A0A8D1IWJ9-F1
#
_entry.id   AF-A0A8D1IWJ9-F1
#
_cell.length_a   1.000
_cell.length_b   1.000
_cell.length_c   1.000
_cell.angle_alpha   90.00
_cell.angle_beta   90.00
_cell.angle_gamma   90.00
#
_symmetry.space_group_name_H-M   'P 1'
#
loop_
_entity.id
_entity.type
_entity.pdbx_description
1 polymer ?
#
loop_
_entity_poly.entity_id
_entity_poly.type
_entity_poly.pdbx_seq_one_letter_code
_entity_poly.pdbx_strand_id
1 'polypeptide(L)'
;SSKALKGGACPPRKIVQCLRYEKPKCTSDWQCPDKKKCCRDTCGIKCLNPVAITNPVKVKPGKCPVVYGQCMMLNPPNHCKTDSQCLGDLKCCKSMCGKVCLTPVKA
;
A
#
# COMPACT_ATOMS: atom_id res chain seq x y z
N SER A 1 -0.82 22.27 2.77
CA SER A 1 0.25 22.11 3.78
C SER A 1 0.80 20.70 3.68
N SER A 2 1.94 20.54 3.01
CA SER A 2 2.53 19.24 2.66
C SER A 2 3.16 18.63 3.90
N LYS A 3 2.46 17.67 4.53
CA LYS A 3 3.05 16.80 5.55
C LYS A 3 4.24 16.07 4.89
N ALA A 4 5.48 16.47 5.14
CA ALA A 4 6.68 15.82 4.61
C ALA A 4 6.60 14.32 4.86
N LEU A 5 6.42 13.62 3.74
CA LEU A 5 6.32 12.18 3.70
C LEU A 5 7.75 11.66 3.89
N LYS A 6 8.13 11.29 5.12
CA LYS A 6 9.43 10.64 5.35
C LYS A 6 9.47 9.33 4.55
N GLY A 7 10.46 9.20 3.68
CA GLY A 7 10.61 8.07 2.75
C GLY A 7 10.80 6.72 3.45
N GLY A 8 10.42 5.65 2.75
CA GLY A 8 10.50 4.27 3.25
C GLY A 8 9.23 3.80 3.99
N ALA A 9 9.17 2.51 4.28
CA ALA A 9 8.05 1.87 4.99
C ALA A 9 8.40 1.57 6.45
N CYS A 10 7.38 1.40 7.30
CA CYS A 10 7.59 0.83 8.62
C CYS A 10 8.14 -0.60 8.49
N PRO A 11 9.13 -0.99 9.32
CA PRO A 11 9.64 -2.35 9.32
C PRO A 11 8.49 -3.34 9.64
N PRO A 12 8.46 -4.52 8.99
CA PRO A 12 7.46 -5.52 9.30
C PRO A 12 7.63 -5.98 10.76
N ARG A 13 6.52 -6.07 11.48
CA ARG A 13 6.46 -6.55 12.87
C ARG A 13 5.47 -7.69 12.95
N LYS A 14 5.77 -8.67 13.82
CA LYS A 14 4.81 -9.73 14.14
C LYS A 14 3.63 -9.10 14.86
N ILE A 15 2.42 -9.39 14.39
CA ILE A 15 1.20 -9.04 15.12
C ILE A 15 1.11 -10.01 16.29
N VAL A 16 1.24 -9.50 17.51
CA VAL A 16 1.09 -10.28 18.73
C VAL A 16 0.07 -9.61 19.64
N GLN A 17 -0.61 -10.41 20.46
CA GLN A 17 -1.48 -9.90 21.50
C GLN A 17 -0.64 -9.67 22.75
N CYS A 18 -0.49 -8.40 23.11
CA CYS A 18 0.29 -8.02 24.28
C CYS A 18 -0.60 -8.05 25.52
N LEU A 19 -0.07 -8.60 26.62
CA LEU A 19 -0.72 -8.50 27.94
C LEU A 19 -0.93 -7.04 28.34
N ARG A 20 -0.01 -6.15 27.93
CA ARG A 20 -0.10 -4.71 28.13
C ARG A 20 0.53 -3.97 26.96
N TYR A 21 -0.15 -2.92 26.51
CA TYR A 21 0.41 -1.99 25.52
C TYR A 21 1.22 -0.89 26.23
N GLU A 22 2.38 -0.57 25.67
CA GLU A 22 3.20 0.57 26.05
C GLU A 22 2.51 1.88 25.65
N LYS A 23 2.74 2.95 26.41
CA LYS A 23 2.30 4.30 26.01
C LYS A 23 2.95 4.68 24.67
N PRO A 24 2.20 5.28 23.73
CA PRO A 24 2.73 5.66 22.43
C PRO A 24 3.80 6.73 22.58
N LYS A 25 4.96 6.55 21.92
CA LYS A 25 6.08 7.51 21.93
C LYS A 25 5.95 8.59 20.85
N CYS A 26 5.06 8.37 19.89
CA CYS A 26 4.75 9.29 18.81
C CYS A 26 3.33 9.01 18.28
N THR A 27 2.75 9.99 17.60
CA THR A 27 1.50 9.91 16.85
C THR A 27 1.69 10.22 15.36
N SER A 28 2.85 10.77 14.98
CA SER A 28 3.19 11.06 13.58
C SER A 28 4.71 11.05 13.34
N ASP A 29 5.11 10.77 12.10
CA ASP A 29 6.51 10.72 11.64
C ASP A 29 7.31 11.98 12.00
N TRP A 30 6.65 13.13 12.09
CA TRP A 30 7.23 14.42 12.40
C TRP A 30 7.81 14.55 13.80
N GLN A 31 7.25 13.82 14.76
CA GLN A 31 7.75 13.80 16.14
C GLN A 31 8.98 12.91 16.29
N CYS A 32 9.24 12.06 15.28
CA CYS A 32 10.39 11.19 15.31
C CYS A 32 11.65 11.93 14.88
N PRO A 33 12.78 11.75 15.59
CA PRO A 33 14.05 12.36 15.21
C PRO A 33 14.52 11.79 13.87
N ASP A 34 15.35 12.57 13.17
CA ASP A 34 15.97 12.17 11.90
C ASP A 34 14.94 11.71 10.84
N LYS A 35 15.31 10.68 10.09
CA LYS A 35 14.47 10.02 9.08
C LYS A 35 13.58 8.91 9.66
N LYS A 36 13.45 8.80 10.98
CA LYS A 36 12.63 7.76 11.62
C LYS A 36 11.14 8.03 11.38
N LYS A 37 10.38 6.93 11.27
CA LYS A 37 8.92 6.94 11.10
C LYS A 37 8.22 6.50 12.37
N CYS A 38 7.04 7.03 12.61
CA CYS A 38 6.19 6.63 13.72
C CYS A 38 5.42 5.37 13.35
N CYS A 39 5.86 4.23 13.89
CA CYS A 39 5.43 2.91 13.47
C CYS A 39 4.82 2.13 14.62
N ARG A 40 3.85 1.27 14.30
CA ARG A 40 3.40 0.23 15.22
C ARG A 40 4.53 -0.76 15.43
N ASP A 41 4.93 -0.91 16.68
CA ASP A 41 5.86 -1.91 17.18
C ASP A 41 5.09 -3.09 17.80
N THR A 42 5.79 -4.11 18.26
CA THR A 42 5.21 -5.33 18.84
C THR A 42 4.11 -5.05 19.87
N CYS A 43 4.37 -4.17 20.84
CA CYS A 43 3.43 -3.84 21.93
C CYS A 43 3.25 -2.33 22.13
N GLY A 44 3.39 -1.51 21.09
CA GLY A 44 3.26 -0.07 21.23
C GLY A 44 3.48 0.69 19.93
N ILE A 45 3.63 2.00 20.02
CA ILE A 45 3.93 2.88 18.88
C ILE A 45 5.26 3.59 19.17
N LYS A 46 6.24 3.43 18.28
CA LYS A 46 7.62 3.91 18.47
C LYS A 46 8.18 4.51 17.18
N CYS A 47 9.18 5.36 17.34
CA CYS A 47 9.97 5.88 16.23
C CYS A 47 11.00 4.85 15.77
N LEU A 48 10.82 4.29 14.58
CA LEU A 48 11.67 3.24 14.02
C LEU A 48 12.38 3.71 12.75
N ASN A 49 13.54 3.12 12.47
CA ASN A 49 14.22 3.33 11.19
C ASN A 49 13.35 2.74 10.07
N PRO A 50 13.05 3.51 9.01
CA PRO A 50 12.30 3.00 7.88
C PRO A 50 13.11 1.96 7.13
N VAL A 51 12.41 0.98 6.56
CA VAL A 51 13.00 0.06 5.58
C VAL A 51 12.77 0.60 4.18
N ALA A 52 13.69 0.30 3.26
CA ALA A 52 13.48 0.58 1.85
C ALA A 52 12.20 -0.14 1.38
N ILE A 53 11.40 0.52 0.55
CA ILE A 53 10.28 -0.13 -0.13
C ILE A 53 10.90 -1.00 -1.23
N THR A 54 11.30 -2.21 -0.89
CA THR A 54 11.98 -3.14 -1.82
C THR A 54 11.02 -3.79 -2.80
N ASN A 55 9.71 -3.64 -2.59
CA ASN A 55 8.67 -4.00 -3.53
C ASN A 55 7.97 -2.74 -4.05
N PRO A 56 8.63 -1.91 -4.89
CA PRO A 56 7.82 -1.09 -5.78
C PRO A 56 6.96 -2.08 -6.56
N VAL A 57 5.65 -2.05 -6.35
CA VAL A 57 4.71 -2.79 -7.19
C VAL A 57 5.11 -2.41 -8.61
N LYS A 58 5.66 -3.34 -9.41
CA LYS A 58 6.09 -3.05 -10.78
C LYS A 58 4.85 -2.57 -11.53
N VAL A 59 4.72 -1.25 -11.66
CA VAL A 59 3.65 -0.62 -12.42
C VAL A 59 4.07 -0.68 -13.87
N LYS A 60 3.31 -1.38 -14.69
CA LYS A 60 3.56 -1.42 -16.13
C LYS A 60 3.18 -0.07 -16.75
N PRO A 61 3.83 0.35 -17.85
CA PRO A 61 3.53 1.63 -18.52
C PRO A 61 2.07 1.72 -18.97
N GLY A 62 1.57 2.96 -19.14
CA GLY A 62 0.20 3.25 -19.54
C GLY A 62 -0.80 3.32 -18.38
N LYS A 63 -2.06 3.65 -18.71
CA LYS A 63 -3.17 3.82 -17.76
C LYS A 63 -4.24 2.73 -17.97
N CYS A 64 -5.03 2.48 -16.94
CA CYS A 64 -6.22 1.64 -17.06
C CYS A 64 -7.29 2.35 -17.91
N PRO A 65 -8.03 1.62 -18.76
CA PRO A 65 -9.18 2.21 -19.45
C PRO A 65 -10.25 2.66 -18.44
N VAL A 66 -11.01 3.68 -18.81
CA VAL A 66 -12.12 4.19 -18.00
C VAL A 66 -13.29 3.21 -18.07
N VAL A 67 -13.90 2.93 -16.92
CA VAL A 67 -15.08 2.07 -16.81
C VAL A 67 -16.22 2.88 -16.19
N TYR A 68 -17.35 2.95 -16.88
CA TYR A 68 -18.48 3.83 -16.54
C TYR A 68 -19.56 3.19 -15.66
N GLY A 69 -19.38 1.93 -15.26
CA GLY A 69 -20.34 1.23 -14.41
C GLY A 69 -19.67 0.30 -13.41
N GLN A 70 -20.46 -0.13 -12.44
CA GLN A 70 -20.03 -1.06 -11.40
C GLN A 70 -21.18 -2.01 -11.06
N CYS A 71 -20.89 -3.30 -10.93
CA CYS A 71 -21.84 -4.28 -10.45
C CYS A 71 -22.22 -3.99 -8.99
N MET A 72 -23.45 -4.35 -8.59
CA MET A 72 -23.94 -4.16 -7.22
C MET A 72 -23.40 -5.19 -6.22
N MET A 73 -22.38 -5.96 -6.60
CA MET A 73 -21.80 -6.97 -5.72
C MET A 73 -20.87 -6.31 -4.70
N LEU A 74 -21.06 -6.63 -3.42
CA LEU A 74 -20.29 -6.03 -2.32
C LEU A 74 -18.79 -6.37 -2.43
N ASN A 75 -18.48 -7.63 -2.77
CA ASN A 75 -17.11 -8.15 -2.87
C ASN A 75 -16.91 -8.87 -4.20
N PRO A 76 -16.70 -8.15 -5.30
CA PRO A 76 -16.50 -8.78 -6.60
C PRO A 76 -15.16 -9.53 -6.65
N PRO A 77 -15.12 -10.72 -7.29
CA PRO A 77 -13.89 -11.48 -7.42
C PRO A 77 -12.86 -10.69 -8.23
N ASN A 78 -11.61 -10.75 -7.78
CA ASN A 78 -10.50 -10.15 -8.50
C ASN A 78 -9.66 -11.27 -9.12
N HIS A 79 -9.45 -11.20 -10.43
CA HIS A 79 -8.59 -12.13 -11.17
C HIS A 79 -7.12 -11.71 -11.14
N CYS A 80 -6.83 -10.48 -10.69
CA CYS A 80 -5.49 -9.97 -10.45
C CYS A 80 -5.49 -8.98 -9.27
N LYS A 81 -4.33 -8.79 -8.64
CA LYS A 81 -4.11 -7.77 -7.59
C LYS A 81 -3.14 -6.67 -8.03
N THR A 82 -2.15 -7.03 -8.85
CA THR A 82 -1.06 -6.15 -9.32
C THR A 82 -0.74 -6.42 -10.78
N ASP A 83 -0.18 -5.44 -11.49
CA ASP A 83 0.22 -5.57 -12.91
C ASP A 83 1.17 -6.74 -13.15
N SER A 84 2.00 -7.09 -12.15
CA SER A 84 2.95 -8.21 -12.21
C SER A 84 2.28 -9.58 -12.35
N GLN A 85 0.99 -9.70 -12.04
CA GLN A 85 0.21 -10.94 -12.21
C GLN A 85 -0.37 -11.07 -13.62
N CYS A 86 -0.40 -9.98 -14.37
CA CYS A 86 -0.87 -9.97 -15.74
C CYS A 86 0.28 -10.30 -16.70
N LEU A 87 -0.01 -11.02 -17.78
CA LEU A 87 1.00 -11.36 -18.80
C LEU A 87 1.40 -10.14 -19.63
N GLY A 88 2.64 -10.13 -20.13
CA GLY A 88 3.13 -9.09 -21.04
C GLY A 88 3.03 -7.66 -20.49
N ASP A 89 2.42 -6.76 -21.25
CA ASP A 89 2.18 -5.35 -20.94
C ASP A 89 0.81 -5.08 -20.28
N LEU A 90 -0.04 -6.10 -20.13
CA LEU A 90 -1.37 -5.97 -19.53
C LEU A 90 -1.31 -5.45 -18.09
N LYS A 91 -2.21 -4.55 -17.73
CA LYS A 91 -2.34 -3.95 -16.40
C LYS A 91 -3.49 -4.57 -15.62
N CYS A 92 -3.35 -4.65 -14.30
CA CYS A 92 -4.43 -5.10 -13.42
C CYS A 92 -5.36 -3.93 -13.09
N CYS A 93 -6.51 -3.87 -13.77
CA CYS A 93 -7.40 -2.73 -13.79
C CYS A 93 -8.77 -3.05 -13.17
N LYS A 94 -9.42 -2.03 -12.59
CA LYS A 94 -10.82 -2.14 -12.18
C LYS A 94 -11.68 -2.29 -13.43
N SER A 95 -12.56 -3.27 -13.42
CA SER A 95 -13.60 -3.50 -14.42
C SER A 95 -14.98 -3.24 -13.81
N MET A 96 -16.04 -3.53 -14.57
CA MET A 96 -17.43 -3.45 -14.10
C MET A 96 -17.64 -4.27 -12.83
N CYS A 97 -17.01 -5.44 -12.73
CA CYS A 97 -17.11 -6.29 -11.55
C CYS A 97 -15.73 -6.85 -11.17
N GLY A 98 -15.06 -6.19 -10.23
CA GLY A 98 -13.74 -6.61 -9.72
C GLY A 98 -12.57 -6.09 -10.56
N LYS A 99 -11.45 -6.83 -10.52
CA LYS A 99 -10.21 -6.49 -11.25
C LYS A 99 -9.80 -7.59 -12.22
N VAL A 100 -9.40 -7.17 -13.42
CA VAL A 100 -8.96 -8.05 -14.51
C VAL A 100 -7.75 -7.45 -15.24
N CYS A 101 -7.04 -8.28 -16.00
CA CYS A 101 -5.91 -7.85 -16.82
C CYS A 101 -6.42 -7.22 -18.13
N LEU A 102 -6.16 -5.93 -18.33
CA LEU A 102 -6.59 -5.16 -19.50
C LEU A 102 -5.41 -4.55 -20.24
N THR A 103 -5.56 -4.37 -21.54
CA THR A 103 -4.62 -3.61 -22.37
C THR A 103 -4.55 -2.16 -21.87
N PRO A 104 -3.35 -1.63 -21.60
CA PRO A 104 -3.20 -0.26 -21.17
C PRO A 104 -3.57 0.74 -22.28
N VAL A 105 -4.12 1.89 -21.90
CA VAL A 105 -4.21 3.06 -22.77
C VAL A 105 -2.99 3.96 -22.57
N LYS A 106 -2.73 4.86 -23.53
CA LYS A 106 -1.65 5.85 -23.41
C LYS A 106 -1.82 6.66 -22.11
N ALA A 107 -0.69 6.94 -21.46
CA ALA A 107 -0.66 7.71 -20.21
C ALA A 107 -1.01 9.18 -20.45
#